data_AF-A0A494W598-F1
#
_entry.id   AF-A0A494W598-F1
#
_cell.length_a   1.000
_cell.length_b   1.000
_cell.length_c   1.000
_cell.angle_alpha   90.00
_cell.angle_beta   90.00
_cell.angle_gamma   90.00
#
_symmetry.space_group_name_H-M   'P 1'
#
loop_
_entity.id
_entity.type
_entity.pdbx_description
1 polymer ?
#
loop_
_entity_poly.entity_id
_entity_poly.type
_entity_poly.pdbx_seq_one_letter_code
_entity_poly.pdbx_strand_id
1 'polypeptide(L)' 'MSNYRLDRMAFKAQTAKEAAKHSTYYKDLTWQERLRIANYLNSVAYNYPENEPPRLDRTAFSIRKRQK' A
#
# COMPACT_ATOMS: atom_id res chain seq x y z
N MET A 1 -25.76 -10.35 -13.15
CA MET A 1 -24.52 -9.73 -13.68
C MET A 1 -24.67 -8.21 -13.64
N SER A 2 -24.11 -7.55 -12.63
CA SER A 2 -24.23 -6.10 -12.43
C SER A 2 -23.15 -5.34 -13.21
N ASN A 3 -23.59 -4.62 -14.24
CA ASN A 3 -22.98 -3.47 -14.91
C ASN A 3 -21.55 -3.10 -14.49
N TYR A 4 -20.53 -3.61 -15.21
CA TYR A 4 -19.18 -3.06 -15.22
C TYR A 4 -19.17 -1.69 -15.92
N ARG A 5 -19.76 -0.66 -15.29
CA ARG A 5 -19.65 0.73 -15.76
C ARG A 5 -18.26 1.22 -15.37
N LEU A 6 -17.41 1.46 -16.37
CA LEU A 6 -16.11 2.09 -16.19
C LEU A 6 -16.32 3.46 -15.53
N ASP A 7 -15.83 3.61 -14.30
CA ASP A 7 -15.88 4.88 -13.58
C ASP A 7 -14.90 5.86 -14.23
N ARG A 8 -15.45 6.79 -15.01
CA ARG A 8 -14.70 7.82 -15.73
C ARG A 8 -14.20 8.94 -14.81
N MET A 9 -14.59 8.94 -13.53
CA MET A 9 -14.13 9.92 -12.54
C MET A 9 -12.96 9.40 -11.69
N ALA A 10 -12.65 8.10 -11.72
CA ALA A 10 -11.55 7.51 -10.96
C ALA A 10 -10.17 8.05 -11.40
N PHE A 11 -10.04 8.53 -12.64
CA PHE A 11 -8.80 9.03 -13.20
C PHE A 11 -8.92 10.52 -13.49
N LYS A 12 -8.35 11.36 -12.61
CA LYS A 12 -8.17 12.79 -12.88
C LYS A 12 -7.02 12.96 -13.87
N ALA A 13 -7.23 13.75 -14.92
CA ALA A 13 -6.13 14.22 -15.76
C ALA A 13 -5.22 15.13 -14.91
N GLN A 14 -4.10 14.57 -14.45
CA GLN A 14 -3.08 15.28 -13.68
C GLN A 14 -1.85 15.49 -14.54
N THR A 15 -1.24 16.66 -14.44
CA THR A 15 0.05 16.92 -15.10
C THR A 15 1.16 16.14 -14.41
N ALA A 16 2.23 15.77 -15.13
CA ALA A 16 3.39 15.06 -14.55
C ALA A 16 3.98 15.81 -13.33
N LYS A 17 3.91 17.14 -13.34
CA LYS A 17 4.33 18.01 -12.24
C LYS A 17 3.44 17.88 -11.00
N GLU A 18 2.14 17.66 -11.17
CA GLU A 18 1.20 17.43 -10.07
C GLU A 18 1.35 16.02 -9.50
N ALA A 19 1.57 15.01 -10.35
CA ALA A 19 1.88 13.65 -9.91
C ALA A 19 3.21 13.59 -9.13
N ALA A 20 4.20 14.42 -9.46
CA ALA A 20 5.46 14.49 -8.73
C ALA A 20 5.32 15.05 -7.29
N LYS A 21 4.22 15.77 -6.98
CA LYS A 21 3.98 16.37 -5.66
C LYS A 21 3.43 15.39 -4.62
N HIS A 22 3.15 14.14 -4.96
CA HIS A 22 2.74 13.15 -3.95
C HIS A 22 3.81 12.99 -2.86
N SER A 23 5.09 13.15 -3.21
CA SER A 23 6.19 13.08 -2.24
C SER A 23 6.16 14.18 -1.18
N THR A 24 5.68 15.39 -1.49
CA THR A 24 5.59 16.48 -0.52
C THR A 24 4.43 16.25 0.44
N TYR A 25 3.29 15.78 -0.09
CA TYR A 25 2.12 15.42 0.74
C TYR A 25 2.47 14.37 1.80
N TYR A 26 3.19 13.30 1.42
CA TYR A 26 3.61 12.29 2.37
C TYR A 26 4.65 12.80 3.38
N LYS A 27 5.44 13.82 3.04
CA LYS A 27 6.44 14.41 3.95
C LYS A 27 5.82 15.21 5.09
N ASP A 28 4.63 15.77 4.88
CA ASP A 28 3.95 16.59 5.89
C ASP A 28 3.17 15.73 6.90
N LEU A 29 2.93 14.45 6.59
CA LEU A 29 2.24 13.51 7.47
C LEU A 29 3.13 12.99 8.60
N THR A 30 2.50 12.71 9.74
CA THR A 30 3.13 12.00 10.86
C THR A 30 3.46 10.56 10.48
N TRP A 31 4.40 9.93 11.18
CA TRP A 31 4.79 8.55 10.88
C TRP A 31 3.63 7.56 11.09
N GLN A 32 2.72 7.85 12.04
CA GLN A 32 1.54 7.03 12.31
C GLN A 32 0.56 7.04 11.12
N GLU A 33 0.31 8.22 10.54
CA GLU A 33 -0.56 8.37 9.37
C GLU A 33 0.03 7.68 8.15
N ARG A 34 1.35 7.80 7.95
CA ARG A 34 2.05 7.08 6.88
C ARG A 34 1.92 5.57 7.03
N LEU A 35 2.02 5.05 8.26
CA LEU A 35 1.87 3.62 8.54
C LEU A 35 0.45 3.13 8.21
N ARG A 36 -0.58 3.91 8.56
CA ARG A 36 -1.98 3.59 8.24
C ARG A 36 -2.22 3.57 6.74
N ILE A 37 -1.73 4.58 6.02
CA ILE A 37 -1.86 4.64 4.55
C ILE A 37 -1.15 3.44 3.90
N ALA A 38 0.06 3.11 4.35
CA ALA A 38 0.80 1.95 3.85
C ALA A 38 0.04 0.64 4.11
N ASN A 39 -0.55 0.47 5.30
CA ASN A 39 -1.36 -0.70 5.63
C ASN A 39 -2.59 -0.82 4.72
N TYR A 40 -3.32 0.28 4.51
CA TYR A 40 -4.47 0.32 3.62
C TYR A 40 -4.09 -0.01 2.17
N LEU A 41 -3.01 0.59 1.64
CA LEU A 41 -2.53 0.32 0.29
C LEU A 41 -2.13 -1.16 0.11
N ASN A 42 -1.48 -1.75 1.11
CA ASN A 42 -1.15 -3.18 1.09
C ASN A 42 -2.40 -4.06 1.15
N SER A 43 -3.40 -3.71 1.97
CA SER A 43 -4.69 -4.41 2.04
C SER A 43 -5.41 -4.43 0.69
N VAL A 44 -5.42 -3.31 -0.02
CA VAL A 44 -5.97 -3.21 -1.38
C VAL A 44 -5.16 -4.03 -2.38
N ALA A 45 -3.83 -3.95 -2.33
CA ALA A 45 -2.94 -4.63 -3.30
C ALA A 45 -2.98 -6.16 -3.19
N TYR A 46 -3.05 -6.68 -1.97
CA TYR A 46 -3.03 -8.12 -1.67
C TYR A 46 -4.40 -8.68 -1.28
N ASN A 47 -5.45 -7.85 -1.37
CA ASN A 47 -6.84 -8.22 -1.13
C ASN A 47 -7.06 -8.93 0.22
N TYR A 48 -6.55 -8.36 1.30
CA TYR A 48 -6.77 -8.84 2.68
C TYR A 48 -7.52 -7.79 3.52
N PRO A 49 -8.24 -8.17 4.59
CA PRO A 49 -8.95 -7.22 5.45
C PRO A 49 -7.96 -6.30 6.17
N GLU A 50 -8.18 -4.98 6.19
CA GLU A 50 -7.24 -4.01 6.80
C GLU A 50 -6.82 -4.35 8.24
N ASN A 51 -7.73 -4.97 9.01
CA ASN A 51 -7.53 -5.38 10.39
C ASN A 51 -6.93 -6.80 10.56
N GLU A 52 -6.84 -7.58 9.48
CA GLU A 52 -6.36 -8.96 9.51
C GLU A 52 -5.29 -9.17 8.42
N PRO A 53 -4.10 -8.58 8.58
CA PRO A 53 -3.01 -8.80 7.65
C PRO A 53 -2.58 -10.28 7.67
N PRO A 54 -2.23 -10.85 6.49
CA PRO A 54 -1.74 -12.22 6.41
C PRO A 54 -0.48 -12.40 7.26
N ARG A 55 -0.40 -13.54 7.94
CA ARG A 55 0.74 -13.86 8.80
C ARG A 55 2.00 -13.98 7.94
N LEU A 56 3.03 -13.24 8.32
CA LEU A 56 4.32 -13.28 7.64
C LEU A 56 4.99 -14.64 7.89
N ASP A 57 5.30 -15.37 6.81
CA ASP A 57 6.12 -16.56 6.88
C ASP A 57 7.59 -16.18 7.10
N ARG A 58 8.11 -16.52 8.29
CA ARG A 58 9.52 -16.25 8.66
C ARG A 58 10.48 -17.36 8.24
N THR A 59 9.99 -18.43 7.63
CA THR A 59 10.80 -19.62 7.31
C THR A 59 11.53 -19.49 5.97
N ALA A 60 10.95 -18.80 4.98
CA ALA A 60 11.50 -18.64 3.63
C ALA A 60 12.86 -17.92 3.57
N PHE A 61 13.12 -16.96 4.48
CA PHE A 61 14.37 -16.19 4.55
C PHE A 61 15.09 -16.37 5.89
N SER A 62 15.11 -17.59 6.42
CA SER A 62 15.78 -17.88 7.69
C SER A 62 17.31 -17.92 7.55
N ILE A 63 18.01 -17.08 8.32
CA ILE A 63 19.46 -17.15 8.47
C ILE A 63 19.76 -18.27 9.48
N ARG A 64 20.29 -19.40 9.02
CA ARG A 64 20.75 -20.46 9.91
C ARG A 64 22.02 -20.01 10.61
N LYS A 65 22.00 -19.94 11.95
CA LYS A 65 23.23 -19.75 12.73
C LYS A 65 24.17 -20.94 12.48
N ARG A 66 25.38 -20.68 12.00
CA ARG A 66 26.45 -21.67 11.93
C ARG A 66 26.85 -21.99 13.38
N GLN A 67 26.54 -23.20 13.84
CA GLN A 67 27.04 -23.72 15.12
C GLN A 67 28.58 -23.81 15.03
N LYS A 68 29.26 -23.42 16.11
CA LYS A 68 30.72 -23.33 16.19
C LYS A 68 31.30 -24.67 16.65
#